data_AF-A0A3N4KQ66-F1
#
_entry.id   AF-A0A3N4KQ66-F1
#
_cell.length_a   1.000
_cell.length_b   1.000
_cell.length_c   1.000
_cell.angle_alpha   90.00
_cell.angle_beta   90.00
_cell.angle_gamma   90.00
#
_symmetry.space_group_name_H-M   'P 1'
#
loop_
_entity.id
_entity.type
_entity.pdbx_description
1 polymer ?
#
loop_
_entity_poly.entity_id
_entity_poly.type
_entity_poly.pdbx_seq_one_letter_code
_entity_poly.pdbx_strand_id
1 'polypeptide(L)'
;MNSSPSEITTSPLDSAAWSTPPTSTLEGDPREVNLTAGNHSRDEPICFRICGIPSGWNKGDLEEALRKIYPKLDSQSSQLSALFPACRESSQTALLTVYRRLEGYILPGLAKEIYHSFQANGRGNDASLRFDKHFHDLTPINVPEGPISADLIAITGLSGHAFGSWRSRVRIVGRPLDRPMWLRDFLPERFPQTRIMTYGYDSSLSEPTGYNLLDYARSFEQCIVNARDKCPGRPIIFIAHSLGGLLVNQLLLTWVQCSSPALACVRGIFFFGTPHGGMRTKELSEMANRGILYKKIQTLLSQLEEGCEFLERQKESLCIMWNTRFAGNIFTFYETEKTKVVKEVEPGVWERSGGLFQMVERSSAQLFLRNEG
;
A
#
# COMPACT_ATOMS: atom_id res chain seq x y z
N MET A 1 -48.49 -23.60 -51.08
CA MET A 1 -47.53 -24.68 -50.78
C MET A 1 -46.59 -24.15 -49.72
N ASN A 2 -46.71 -24.72 -48.53
CA ASN A 2 -45.98 -24.35 -47.32
C ASN A 2 -44.50 -24.70 -47.43
N SER A 3 -43.62 -23.80 -47.00
CA SER A 3 -42.30 -24.17 -46.49
C SER A 3 -41.91 -23.18 -45.39
N SER A 4 -42.04 -23.68 -44.17
CA SER A 4 -41.70 -23.06 -42.89
C SER A 4 -40.24 -22.59 -42.83
N PRO A 5 -39.91 -21.55 -42.05
CA PRO A 5 -38.53 -21.21 -41.75
C PRO A 5 -37.95 -22.19 -40.73
N SER A 6 -36.75 -22.67 -41.03
CA SER A 6 -35.94 -23.60 -40.25
C SER A 6 -35.59 -23.05 -38.85
N GLU A 7 -36.00 -23.80 -37.83
CA GLU A 7 -35.53 -23.67 -36.45
C GLU A 7 -34.03 -23.94 -36.38
N ILE A 8 -33.25 -22.95 -35.93
CA ILE A 8 -31.88 -23.16 -35.48
C ILE A 8 -31.97 -23.51 -34.00
N THR A 9 -31.86 -24.81 -33.72
CA THR A 9 -31.74 -25.40 -32.39
C THR A 9 -30.48 -24.88 -31.70
N THR A 10 -30.65 -24.17 -30.58
CA THR A 10 -29.57 -23.84 -29.66
C THR A 10 -29.10 -25.11 -28.94
N SER A 11 -27.90 -25.57 -29.26
CA SER A 11 -27.16 -26.56 -28.47
C SER A 11 -26.88 -25.99 -27.07
N PRO A 12 -27.12 -26.73 -25.98
CA PRO A 12 -26.62 -26.35 -24.66
C PRO A 12 -25.09 -26.39 -24.70
N LEU A 13 -24.43 -25.29 -24.33
CA LEU A 13 -23.00 -25.30 -24.07
C LEU A 13 -22.77 -26.05 -22.76
N ASP A 14 -22.00 -27.13 -22.89
CA ASP A 14 -21.61 -28.04 -21.83
C ASP A 14 -21.10 -27.31 -20.59
N SER A 15 -21.70 -27.66 -19.46
CA SER A 15 -21.19 -27.41 -18.12
C SER A 15 -19.89 -28.20 -17.92
N ALA A 16 -18.76 -27.61 -18.27
CA ALA A 16 -17.45 -28.15 -17.90
C ALA A 16 -17.27 -27.98 -16.38
N ALA A 17 -17.46 -29.08 -15.67
CA ALA A 17 -17.13 -29.22 -14.26
C ALA A 17 -15.67 -28.83 -14.02
N TRP A 18 -15.43 -27.91 -13.08
CA TRP A 18 -14.11 -27.69 -12.50
C TRP A 18 -13.68 -28.99 -11.80
N SER A 19 -12.90 -29.81 -12.49
CA SER A 19 -12.19 -30.94 -11.87
C SER A 19 -11.17 -30.39 -10.88
N THR A 20 -11.36 -30.75 -9.61
CA THR A 20 -10.44 -30.47 -8.51
C THR A 20 -9.04 -31.03 -8.81
N PRO A 21 -7.96 -30.25 -8.62
CA PRO A 21 -6.61 -30.78 -8.72
C PRO A 21 -6.34 -31.79 -7.60
N PRO A 22 -5.46 -32.78 -7.82
CA PRO A 22 -5.21 -33.86 -6.87
C PRO A 22 -4.61 -33.34 -5.57
N THR A 23 -5.19 -33.79 -4.47
CA THR A 23 -4.75 -33.56 -3.10
C THR A 23 -3.37 -34.19 -2.89
N SER A 24 -2.29 -33.41 -2.99
CA SER A 24 -1.02 -33.82 -2.40
C SER A 24 -1.12 -33.63 -0.90
N THR A 25 -1.20 -34.73 -0.17
CA THR A 25 -1.16 -34.81 1.29
C THR A 25 0.16 -34.24 1.81
N LEU A 26 0.16 -32.95 2.14
CA LEU A 26 1.03 -32.39 3.17
C LEU A 26 0.27 -32.52 4.49
N GLU A 27 0.32 -33.72 5.09
CA GLU A 27 -0.05 -33.89 6.49
C GLU A 27 1.02 -33.19 7.34
N GLY A 28 0.72 -31.95 7.73
CA GLY A 28 1.42 -31.21 8.76
C GLY A 28 0.39 -30.31 9.43
N ASP A 29 0.20 -30.49 10.74
CA ASP A 29 -0.72 -29.71 11.57
C ASP A 29 -0.46 -28.19 11.38
N PRO A 30 -1.45 -27.39 10.92
CA PRO A 30 -1.29 -25.94 10.76
C PRO A 30 -1.09 -25.18 12.08
N ARG A 31 -1.15 -25.85 13.24
CA ARG A 31 -1.19 -25.22 14.57
C ARG A 31 0.15 -25.06 15.28
N GLU A 32 1.27 -25.48 14.69
CA GLU A 32 2.61 -25.24 15.28
C GLU A 32 3.53 -24.45 14.35
N VAL A 33 3.16 -23.21 14.04
CA VAL A 33 4.18 -22.19 13.79
C VAL A 33 4.38 -21.49 15.14
N ASN A 34 5.53 -21.70 15.78
CA ASN A 34 5.90 -21.00 17.01
C ASN A 34 6.08 -19.49 16.71
N LEU A 35 4.96 -18.76 16.74
CA LEU A 35 4.90 -17.30 16.53
C LEU A 35 5.37 -16.61 17.82
N THR A 36 6.68 -16.45 17.99
CA THR A 36 7.20 -15.59 19.07
C THR A 36 7.09 -14.13 18.64
N ALA A 37 6.21 -13.37 19.30
CA ALA A 37 6.18 -11.90 19.22
C ALA A 37 7.40 -11.35 19.96
N GLY A 38 8.55 -11.33 19.29
CA GLY A 38 9.82 -10.88 19.86
C GLY A 38 9.91 -9.36 19.97
N ASN A 39 10.42 -8.91 21.12
CA ASN A 39 10.93 -7.56 21.39
C ASN A 39 11.80 -7.07 20.21
N HIS A 40 11.64 -5.82 19.77
CA HIS A 40 12.31 -5.29 18.57
C HIS A 40 13.85 -5.43 18.63
N SER A 41 14.40 -6.47 18.02
CA SER A 41 15.84 -6.75 18.08
C SER A 41 16.65 -5.76 17.23
N ARG A 42 17.88 -5.44 17.65
CA ARG A 42 18.83 -4.60 16.89
C ARG A 42 19.21 -5.17 15.50
N ASP A 43 18.89 -6.43 15.23
CA ASP A 43 19.18 -7.14 13.98
C ASP A 43 17.97 -7.27 13.03
N GLU A 44 16.88 -6.54 13.25
CA GLU A 44 15.76 -6.55 12.28
C GLU A 44 16.17 -5.89 10.95
N PRO A 45 15.79 -6.40 9.77
CA PRO A 45 16.08 -5.69 8.52
C PRO A 45 15.22 -4.43 8.39
N ILE A 46 15.75 -3.36 7.81
CA ILE A 46 15.05 -2.16 7.37
C ILE A 46 15.17 -2.04 5.84
N CYS A 47 14.15 -1.51 5.18
CA CYS A 47 14.15 -1.26 3.74
C CYS A 47 14.21 0.25 3.50
N PHE A 48 15.12 0.69 2.64
CA PHE A 48 15.21 2.05 2.14
C PHE A 48 14.74 2.09 0.69
N ARG A 49 14.10 3.20 0.31
CA ARG A 49 13.83 3.57 -1.08
C ARG A 49 14.94 4.50 -1.56
N ILE A 50 15.54 4.17 -2.70
CA ILE A 50 16.50 5.02 -3.41
C ILE A 50 15.76 5.64 -4.59
N CYS A 51 15.77 6.97 -4.70
CA CYS A 51 15.15 7.73 -5.78
C CYS A 51 16.20 8.55 -6.54
N GLY A 52 15.83 9.09 -7.71
CA GLY A 52 16.71 9.95 -8.51
C GLY A 52 17.80 9.18 -9.26
N ILE A 53 17.65 7.85 -9.39
CA ILE A 53 18.62 7.03 -10.12
C ILE A 53 18.49 7.38 -11.61
N PRO A 54 19.58 7.76 -12.31
CA PRO A 54 19.49 8.11 -13.72
C PRO A 54 18.91 6.98 -14.57
N SER A 55 18.06 7.31 -15.56
CA SER A 55 17.43 6.31 -16.43
C SER A 55 18.40 5.46 -17.26
N GLY A 56 19.63 5.94 -17.45
CA GLY A 56 20.69 5.18 -18.14
C GLY A 56 21.49 4.23 -17.24
N TRP A 57 21.30 4.29 -15.92
CA TRP A 57 22.01 3.40 -15.00
C TRP A 57 21.41 2.00 -15.01
N ASN A 58 22.28 0.99 -14.97
CA ASN A 58 21.94 -0.38 -14.66
C ASN A 58 22.19 -0.67 -13.16
N LYS A 59 21.85 -1.89 -12.72
CA LYS A 59 22.04 -2.29 -11.31
C LYS A 59 23.50 -2.18 -10.85
N GLY A 60 24.45 -2.54 -11.70
CA GLY A 60 25.88 -2.47 -11.41
C GLY A 60 26.38 -1.04 -11.20
N ASP A 61 25.89 -0.07 -11.99
CA ASP A 61 26.22 1.35 -11.82
C ASP A 61 25.77 1.85 -10.43
N LEU A 62 24.56 1.46 -10.02
CA LEU A 62 24.04 1.79 -8.69
C LEU A 62 24.83 1.09 -7.58
N GLU A 63 25.19 -0.18 -7.74
CA GLU A 63 26.03 -0.90 -6.77
C GLU A 63 27.41 -0.25 -6.61
N GLU A 64 28.03 0.22 -7.70
CA GLU A 64 29.30 0.95 -7.64
C GLU A 64 29.14 2.29 -6.88
N ALA A 65 28.07 3.04 -7.17
CA ALA A 65 27.77 4.27 -6.44
C ALA A 65 27.55 4.00 -4.94
N LEU A 66 26.76 2.98 -4.60
CA LEU A 66 26.52 2.59 -3.21
C LEU A 66 27.79 2.20 -2.47
N ARG A 67 28.72 1.47 -3.11
CA ARG A 67 30.03 1.13 -2.51
C ARG A 67 30.88 2.36 -2.21
N LYS A 68 30.78 3.43 -3.02
CA LYS A 68 31.47 4.69 -2.78
C LYS A 68 30.87 5.47 -1.61
N ILE A 69 29.54 5.53 -1.51
CA ILE A 69 28.84 6.26 -0.44
C ILE A 69 28.96 5.52 0.90
N TYR A 70 28.73 4.21 0.85
CA TYR A 70 28.60 3.35 2.02
C TYR A 70 29.52 2.12 1.92
N PRO A 71 30.86 2.28 2.07
CA PRO A 71 31.81 1.18 1.95
C PRO A 71 31.59 -0.03 2.87
N LYS A 72 30.79 0.13 3.94
CA LYS A 72 30.44 -0.97 4.86
C LYS A 72 29.26 -1.83 4.37
N LEU A 73 28.61 -1.46 3.27
CA LEU A 73 27.56 -2.30 2.67
C LEU A 73 28.21 -3.41 1.83
N ASP A 74 27.86 -4.65 2.15
CA ASP A 74 28.28 -5.84 1.42
C ASP A 74 27.08 -6.76 1.12
N SER A 75 27.32 -7.84 0.39
CA SER A 75 26.29 -8.81 0.01
C SER A 75 25.75 -9.64 1.18
N GLN A 76 26.41 -9.62 2.35
CA GLN A 76 25.96 -10.31 3.56
C GLN A 76 25.07 -9.41 4.41
N SER A 77 25.24 -8.09 4.31
CA SER A 77 24.57 -7.09 5.15
C SER A 77 23.47 -6.30 4.43
N SER A 78 23.38 -6.45 3.10
CA SER A 78 22.42 -5.72 2.27
C SER A 78 21.91 -6.52 1.08
N GLN A 79 20.70 -6.20 0.65
CA GLN A 79 20.08 -6.73 -0.56
C GLN A 79 19.48 -5.57 -1.37
N LEU A 80 20.01 -5.39 -2.59
CA LEU A 80 19.51 -4.42 -3.56
C LEU A 80 18.55 -5.08 -4.54
N SER A 81 17.38 -4.49 -4.72
CA SER A 81 16.40 -4.92 -5.73
C SER A 81 16.88 -4.63 -7.16
N ALA A 82 16.07 -5.00 -8.14
CA ALA A 82 16.18 -4.45 -9.49
C ALA A 82 15.83 -2.94 -9.49
N LEU A 83 16.14 -2.27 -10.61
CA LEU A 83 15.74 -0.89 -10.84
C LEU A 83 14.34 -0.84 -11.44
N PHE A 84 13.53 0.11 -10.98
CA PHE A 84 12.16 0.31 -11.43
C PHE A 84 12.03 1.71 -12.04
N PRO A 85 11.25 1.92 -13.11
CA PRO A 85 10.88 3.26 -13.54
C PRO A 85 10.17 4.00 -12.40
N ALA A 86 10.62 5.22 -12.09
CA ALA A 86 9.98 6.03 -11.07
C ALA A 86 8.58 6.48 -11.52
N CYS A 87 7.68 6.72 -10.56
CA CYS A 87 6.30 7.12 -10.84
C CYS A 87 6.13 8.62 -11.18
N ARG A 88 7.13 9.46 -10.90
CA ARG A 88 7.00 10.93 -10.98
C ARG A 88 7.99 11.59 -11.94
N GLU A 89 9.13 10.96 -12.16
CA GLU A 89 10.27 11.58 -12.84
C GLU A 89 10.79 10.68 -13.95
N SER A 90 11.54 11.26 -14.89
CA SER A 90 12.35 10.51 -15.85
C SER A 90 13.59 9.89 -15.19
N SER A 91 13.39 9.25 -14.04
CA SER A 91 14.40 8.59 -13.22
C SER A 91 13.94 7.17 -12.88
N GLN A 92 14.79 6.45 -12.16
CA GLN A 92 14.55 5.13 -11.64
C GLN A 92 14.53 5.17 -10.10
N THR A 93 13.93 4.16 -9.52
CA THR A 93 13.94 3.89 -8.08
C THR A 93 14.40 2.46 -7.81
N ALA A 94 14.94 2.20 -6.62
CA ALA A 94 15.34 0.87 -6.17
C ALA A 94 15.07 0.73 -4.67
N LEU A 95 15.00 -0.51 -4.20
CA LEU A 95 14.87 -0.85 -2.79
C LEU A 95 16.17 -1.44 -2.27
N LEU A 96 16.65 -0.90 -1.15
CA LEU A 96 17.84 -1.37 -0.44
C LEU A 96 17.43 -1.88 0.93
N THR A 97 17.44 -3.20 1.11
CA THR A 97 17.20 -3.83 2.42
C THR A 97 18.54 -4.00 3.14
N VAL A 98 18.66 -3.56 4.39
CA VAL A 98 19.86 -3.70 5.23
C VAL A 98 19.48 -4.09 6.65
N TYR A 99 20.42 -4.55 7.47
CA TYR A 99 20.18 -4.72 8.91
C TYR A 99 19.98 -3.36 9.62
N ARG A 100 19.03 -3.28 10.56
CA ARG A 100 18.68 -2.04 11.29
C ARG A 100 19.86 -1.39 12.01
N ARG A 101 20.86 -2.16 12.45
CA ARG A 101 22.11 -1.60 13.01
C ARG A 101 22.86 -0.66 12.06
N LEU A 102 22.62 -0.77 10.75
CA LEU A 102 23.20 0.10 9.72
C LEU A 102 22.31 1.30 9.38
N GLU A 103 21.14 1.45 10.01
CA GLU A 103 20.23 2.56 9.76
C GLU A 103 20.91 3.92 9.98
N GLY A 104 21.52 4.12 11.16
CA GLY A 104 22.22 5.37 11.48
C GLY A 104 23.47 5.62 10.62
N TYR A 105 23.96 4.59 9.92
CA TYR A 105 25.05 4.74 8.95
C TYR A 105 24.54 5.24 7.60
N ILE A 106 23.31 4.89 7.21
CA ILE A 106 22.67 5.34 5.97
C ILE A 106 21.94 6.68 6.17
N LEU A 107 21.07 6.76 7.17
CA LEU A 107 20.33 7.95 7.59
C LEU A 107 20.75 8.35 9.01
N PRO A 108 21.76 9.23 9.17
CA PRO A 108 22.27 9.61 10.48
C PRO A 108 21.26 10.48 11.27
N GLY A 109 21.16 10.21 12.57
CA GLY A 109 20.40 11.02 13.51
C GLY A 109 18.88 11.03 13.24
N LEU A 110 18.31 12.23 13.14
CA LEU A 110 16.87 12.46 12.90
C LEU A 110 16.54 12.72 11.42
N ALA A 111 17.47 12.46 10.51
CA ALA A 111 17.25 12.69 9.09
C ALA A 111 16.09 11.80 8.57
N LYS A 112 15.06 12.43 7.98
CA LYS A 112 13.97 11.73 7.28
C LYS A 112 14.43 11.19 5.92
N GLU A 113 15.36 11.90 5.28
CA GLU A 113 15.95 11.56 3.99
C GLU A 113 17.36 12.17 3.87
N ILE A 114 18.19 11.59 2.99
CA ILE A 114 19.52 12.09 2.66
C ILE A 114 19.73 12.08 1.15
N TYR A 115 20.50 13.05 0.66
CA TYR A 115 20.81 13.24 -0.74
C TYR A 115 22.32 13.11 -0.95
N HIS A 116 22.72 12.37 -1.99
CA HIS A 116 24.10 12.24 -2.42
C HIS A 116 24.22 12.66 -3.87
N SER A 117 25.09 13.63 -4.15
CA SER A 117 25.32 14.12 -5.51
C SER A 117 26.47 13.39 -6.19
N PHE A 118 26.32 13.10 -7.47
CA PHE A 118 27.27 12.38 -8.32
C PHE A 118 27.53 13.15 -9.59
N GLN A 119 28.79 13.23 -9.97
CA GLN A 119 29.21 13.70 -11.28
C GLN A 119 29.10 12.53 -12.26
N ALA A 120 28.27 12.64 -13.29
CA ALA A 120 28.25 11.65 -14.36
C ALA A 120 29.56 11.77 -15.16
N ASN A 121 30.35 10.68 -15.18
CA ASN A 121 31.64 10.62 -15.90
C ASN A 121 31.51 11.14 -17.36
N GLY A 122 31.88 12.40 -17.59
CA GLY A 122 32.01 13.00 -18.91
C GLY A 122 30.71 13.28 -19.69
N ARG A 123 29.52 13.14 -19.09
CA ARG A 123 28.22 13.46 -19.73
C ARG A 123 27.29 14.22 -18.80
N GLY A 124 27.69 15.43 -18.42
CA GLY A 124 26.83 16.62 -18.33
C GLY A 124 25.61 16.67 -17.41
N ASN A 125 25.24 15.63 -16.65
CA ASN A 125 24.16 15.73 -15.68
C ASN A 125 24.64 15.29 -14.30
N ASP A 126 24.63 16.23 -13.35
CA ASP A 126 24.71 15.93 -11.93
C ASP A 126 23.52 15.04 -11.56
N ALA A 127 23.80 13.85 -11.02
CA ALA A 127 22.77 12.95 -10.51
C ALA A 127 22.69 13.10 -8.99
N SER A 128 21.49 13.14 -8.42
CA SER A 128 21.31 13.16 -6.96
C SER A 128 20.50 11.94 -6.53
N LEU A 129 21.13 11.04 -5.78
CA LEU A 129 20.45 9.89 -5.19
C LEU A 129 19.83 10.31 -3.86
N ARG A 130 18.53 10.13 -3.73
CA ARG A 130 17.78 10.38 -2.50
C ARG A 130 17.44 9.07 -1.82
N PHE A 131 17.76 8.95 -0.53
CA PHE A 131 17.43 7.78 0.29
C PHE A 131 16.38 8.19 1.31
N ASP A 132 15.28 7.46 1.38
CA ASP A 132 14.27 7.61 2.42
C ASP A 132 13.83 6.24 2.94
N LYS A 133 13.40 6.20 4.20
CA LYS A 133 12.87 4.99 4.82
C LYS A 133 11.35 5.01 4.97
N HIS A 134 10.68 6.11 4.59
CA HIS A 134 9.27 6.38 4.91
C HIS A 134 8.30 5.96 3.80
N PHE A 135 8.78 5.92 2.56
CA PHE A 135 7.99 5.52 1.38
C PHE A 135 6.76 6.41 1.14
N HIS A 136 6.88 7.72 1.41
CA HIS A 136 5.85 8.68 1.01
C HIS A 136 5.82 8.81 -0.53
N ASP A 137 4.65 8.97 -1.12
CA ASP A 137 4.36 8.84 -2.57
C ASP A 137 4.28 7.38 -3.07
N LEU A 138 3.95 7.24 -4.35
CA LEU A 138 3.79 5.95 -5.01
C LEU A 138 5.17 5.35 -5.33
N THR A 139 5.38 4.10 -4.90
CA THR A 139 6.64 3.37 -5.05
C THR A 139 6.39 2.02 -5.73
N PRO A 140 6.96 1.76 -6.92
CA PRO A 140 6.99 0.41 -7.49
C PRO A 140 7.89 -0.50 -6.64
N ILE A 141 7.45 -1.75 -6.47
CA ILE A 141 8.16 -2.73 -5.62
C ILE A 141 8.50 -4.02 -6.36
N ASN A 142 8.21 -4.14 -7.65
CA ASN A 142 8.61 -5.26 -8.49
C ASN A 142 8.94 -4.81 -9.93
N VAL A 143 9.69 -5.66 -10.64
CA VAL A 143 9.84 -5.58 -12.09
C VAL A 143 8.93 -6.64 -12.69
N PRO A 144 7.86 -6.26 -13.42
CA PRO A 144 7.02 -7.24 -14.10
C PRO A 144 7.80 -7.98 -15.19
N GLU A 145 7.48 -9.24 -15.39
CA GLU A 145 8.02 -10.05 -16.49
C GLU A 145 7.16 -9.84 -17.75
N GLY A 146 7.78 -9.34 -18.82
CA GLY A 146 7.08 -9.09 -20.09
C GLY A 146 6.14 -7.87 -20.06
N PRO A 147 5.15 -7.82 -20.98
CA PRO A 147 4.22 -6.69 -21.07
C PRO A 147 3.36 -6.55 -19.81
N ILE A 148 3.30 -5.34 -19.24
CA ILE A 148 2.54 -5.06 -18.03
C ILE A 148 1.04 -5.08 -18.32
N SER A 149 0.31 -6.03 -17.72
CA SER A 149 -1.11 -6.25 -17.95
C SER A 149 -2.03 -5.50 -16.98
N ALA A 150 -1.54 -5.17 -15.77
CA ALA A 150 -2.31 -4.44 -14.76
C ALA A 150 -1.39 -3.69 -13.78
N ASP A 151 -1.94 -2.66 -13.12
CA ASP A 151 -1.37 -2.03 -11.95
C ASP A 151 -2.11 -2.49 -10.69
N LEU A 152 -1.37 -2.95 -9.67
CA LEU A 152 -1.87 -3.18 -8.33
C LEU A 152 -1.30 -2.10 -7.41
N ILE A 153 -2.17 -1.33 -6.77
CA ILE A 153 -1.79 -0.21 -5.90
C ILE A 153 -2.26 -0.50 -4.48
N ALA A 154 -1.31 -0.69 -3.58
CA ALA A 154 -1.57 -0.87 -2.16
C ALA A 154 -1.47 0.45 -1.39
N ILE A 155 -2.46 0.79 -0.57
CA ILE A 155 -2.56 2.06 0.16
C ILE A 155 -2.63 1.80 1.66
N THR A 156 -1.72 2.39 2.42
CA THR A 156 -1.69 2.24 3.88
C THR A 156 -2.73 3.10 4.59
N GLY A 157 -2.96 2.77 5.86
CA GLY A 157 -3.90 3.49 6.72
C GLY A 157 -3.27 4.68 7.44
N LEU A 158 -4.05 5.27 8.35
CA LEU A 158 -3.65 6.37 9.23
C LEU A 158 -2.39 5.99 10.03
N SER A 159 -1.36 6.83 9.97
CA SER A 159 -0.03 6.55 10.56
C SER A 159 0.58 5.19 10.16
N GLY A 160 0.18 4.66 9.00
CA GLY A 160 0.67 3.40 8.46
C GLY A 160 1.91 3.61 7.59
N HIS A 161 2.96 2.83 7.88
CA HIS A 161 4.19 2.83 7.08
C HIS A 161 4.01 2.10 5.75
N ALA A 162 4.24 2.76 4.60
CA ALA A 162 3.90 2.23 3.27
C ALA A 162 4.44 0.80 3.02
N PHE A 163 5.70 0.55 3.36
CA PHE A 163 6.30 -0.79 3.23
C PHE A 163 5.97 -1.70 4.42
N GLY A 164 5.84 -1.11 5.61
CA GLY A 164 5.80 -1.83 6.89
C GLY A 164 4.43 -2.43 7.19
N SER A 165 3.36 -1.76 6.76
CA SER A 165 1.97 -2.23 6.91
C SER A 165 1.72 -3.57 6.21
N TRP A 166 2.52 -3.90 5.18
CA TRP A 166 2.40 -5.13 4.40
C TRP A 166 3.49 -6.16 4.74
N ARG A 167 4.27 -5.91 5.80
CA ARG A 167 5.37 -6.78 6.21
C ARG A 167 4.96 -7.67 7.37
N SER A 168 5.35 -8.94 7.29
CA SER A 168 5.19 -9.87 8.40
C SER A 168 5.89 -9.33 9.65
N ARG A 169 5.21 -9.40 10.79
CA ARG A 169 5.81 -9.15 12.12
C ARG A 169 6.60 -10.35 12.62
N VAL A 170 6.32 -11.53 12.06
CA VAL A 170 6.89 -12.82 12.48
C VAL A 170 8.06 -13.19 11.59
N ARG A 171 9.11 -13.73 12.22
CA ARG A 171 10.25 -14.29 11.50
C ARG A 171 9.85 -15.60 10.81
N ILE A 172 10.06 -15.72 9.50
CA ILE A 172 9.86 -16.98 8.76
C ILE A 172 11.21 -17.65 8.56
N VAL A 173 11.49 -18.68 9.37
CA VAL A 173 12.74 -19.45 9.33
C VAL A 173 12.83 -20.21 7.99
N GLY A 174 14.03 -20.26 7.40
CA GLY A 174 14.27 -20.97 6.13
C GLY A 174 14.01 -20.15 4.86
N ARG A 175 13.65 -18.86 4.98
CA ARG A 175 13.59 -17.91 3.86
C ARG A 175 14.83 -17.01 3.86
N PRO A 176 15.28 -16.50 2.69
CA PRO A 176 16.36 -15.51 2.61
C PRO A 176 16.07 -14.21 3.37
N LEU A 177 14.78 -13.90 3.56
CA LEU A 177 14.30 -12.70 4.24
C LEU A 177 13.54 -13.08 5.51
N ASP A 178 14.08 -12.69 6.66
CA ASP A 178 13.50 -12.99 7.98
C ASP A 178 12.04 -12.56 8.10
N ARG A 179 11.64 -11.43 7.50
CA ARG A 179 10.28 -10.87 7.61
C ARG A 179 9.82 -10.39 6.24
N PRO A 180 9.18 -11.24 5.44
CA PRO A 180 8.79 -10.89 4.08
C PRO A 180 7.67 -9.84 4.06
N MET A 181 7.67 -9.03 3.02
CA MET A 181 6.62 -8.07 2.66
C MET A 181 5.83 -8.67 1.50
N TRP A 182 4.62 -9.15 1.77
CA TRP A 182 3.94 -10.12 0.88
C TRP A 182 3.63 -9.57 -0.52
N LEU A 183 3.37 -8.26 -0.64
CA LEU A 183 3.16 -7.62 -1.94
C LEU A 183 4.40 -7.66 -2.83
N ARG A 184 5.60 -7.59 -2.23
CA ARG A 184 6.88 -7.66 -2.93
C ARG A 184 7.38 -9.09 -3.08
N ASP A 185 7.26 -9.87 -2.02
CA ASP A 185 7.99 -11.13 -1.88
C ASP A 185 7.19 -12.36 -2.31
N PHE A 186 5.86 -12.25 -2.48
CA PHE A 186 5.01 -13.38 -2.88
C PHE A 186 4.13 -13.07 -4.09
N LEU A 187 3.56 -11.86 -4.18
CA LEU A 187 2.65 -11.54 -5.29
C LEU A 187 3.29 -11.59 -6.68
N PRO A 188 4.54 -11.12 -6.91
CA PRO A 188 5.15 -11.18 -8.24
C PRO A 188 5.28 -12.61 -8.77
N GLU A 189 5.51 -13.60 -7.90
CA GLU A 189 5.63 -15.01 -8.31
C GLU A 189 4.33 -15.54 -8.92
N ARG A 190 3.17 -15.06 -8.42
CA ARG A 190 1.86 -15.49 -8.90
C ARG A 190 1.28 -14.60 -10.00
N PHE A 191 1.72 -13.35 -10.05
CA PHE A 191 1.24 -12.35 -11.00
C PHE A 191 2.43 -11.65 -11.68
N PRO A 192 3.20 -12.36 -12.51
CA PRO A 192 4.47 -11.87 -13.04
C PRO A 192 4.31 -10.65 -13.95
N GLN A 193 3.17 -10.50 -14.64
CA GLN A 193 2.88 -9.37 -15.54
C GLN A 193 2.24 -8.15 -14.84
N THR A 194 2.09 -8.16 -13.51
CA THR A 194 1.45 -7.08 -12.76
C THR A 194 2.50 -6.13 -12.20
N ARG A 195 2.33 -4.82 -12.44
CA ARG A 195 3.11 -3.78 -11.74
C ARG A 195 2.50 -3.53 -10.37
N ILE A 196 3.26 -3.83 -9.33
CA ILE A 196 2.86 -3.71 -7.94
C ILE A 196 3.50 -2.45 -7.36
N MET A 197 2.66 -1.61 -6.75
CA MET A 197 3.05 -0.34 -6.16
C MET A 197 2.47 -0.21 -4.75
N THR A 198 3.22 0.45 -3.86
CA THR A 198 2.69 0.87 -2.55
C THR A 198 2.64 2.39 -2.51
N TYR A 199 1.59 2.95 -1.90
CA TYR A 199 1.40 4.37 -1.67
C TYR A 199 1.47 4.66 -0.17
N GLY A 200 2.39 5.53 0.22
CA GLY A 200 2.48 6.08 1.56
C GLY A 200 2.24 7.59 1.55
N TYR A 201 1.79 8.12 2.68
CA TYR A 201 1.54 9.54 2.88
C TYR A 201 1.74 9.87 4.36
N ASP A 202 2.18 11.10 4.65
CA ASP A 202 2.45 11.52 6.02
C ASP A 202 1.15 11.83 6.75
N SER A 203 0.60 10.81 7.40
CA SER A 203 -0.56 10.90 8.28
C SER A 203 -0.16 10.62 9.74
N SER A 204 1.05 11.06 10.11
CA SER A 204 1.61 10.91 11.45
C SER A 204 0.68 11.50 12.52
N LEU A 205 0.39 10.70 13.56
CA LEU A 205 -0.35 11.19 14.74
C LEU A 205 0.51 12.08 15.64
N SER A 206 1.83 11.87 15.64
CA SER A 206 2.77 12.62 16.48
C SER A 206 3.23 13.94 15.85
N GLU A 207 3.31 13.98 14.52
CA GLU A 207 3.70 15.16 13.74
C GLU A 207 2.66 15.45 12.63
N PRO A 208 1.41 15.79 12.99
CA PRO A 208 0.35 15.96 12.00
C PRO A 208 0.64 17.11 11.03
N THR A 209 0.43 16.84 9.75
CA THR A 209 0.54 17.80 8.65
C THR A 209 -0.53 18.89 8.71
N GLY A 210 -1.69 18.58 9.30
CA GLY A 210 -2.89 19.41 9.24
C GLY A 210 -3.79 19.10 8.05
N TYR A 211 -3.44 18.09 7.25
CA TYR A 211 -4.23 17.67 6.10
C TYR A 211 -5.48 16.93 6.54
N ASN A 212 -6.58 17.21 5.84
CA ASN A 212 -7.83 16.47 5.92
C ASN A 212 -7.87 15.34 4.87
N LEU A 213 -8.95 14.56 4.86
CA LEU A 213 -9.09 13.44 3.91
C LEU A 213 -8.98 13.88 2.43
N LEU A 214 -9.55 15.03 2.08
CA LEU A 214 -9.54 15.55 0.71
C LEU A 214 -8.14 15.96 0.26
N ASP A 215 -7.32 16.51 1.17
CA ASP A 215 -5.93 16.87 0.88
C ASP A 215 -5.09 15.62 0.53
N TYR A 216 -5.24 14.55 1.33
CA TYR A 216 -4.60 13.27 1.03
C TYR A 216 -5.14 12.65 -0.26
N ALA A 217 -6.44 12.69 -0.51
CA ALA A 217 -7.04 12.13 -1.71
C ALA A 217 -6.55 12.83 -2.99
N ARG A 218 -6.43 14.17 -2.96
CA ARG A 218 -5.86 14.95 -4.09
C ARG A 218 -4.40 14.61 -4.34
N SER A 219 -3.61 14.47 -3.27
CA SER A 219 -2.20 14.07 -3.37
C SER A 219 -2.07 12.66 -3.96
N PHE A 220 -2.94 11.73 -3.56
CA PHE A 220 -3.00 10.38 -4.08
C PHE A 220 -3.40 10.33 -5.56
N GLU A 221 -4.44 11.08 -5.94
CA GLU A 221 -4.88 11.21 -7.34
C GLU A 221 -3.73 11.68 -8.24
N GLN A 222 -3.02 12.73 -7.83
CA GLN A 222 -1.90 13.26 -8.61
C GLN A 222 -0.79 12.20 -8.80
N CYS A 223 -0.52 11.38 -7.79
CA CYS A 223 0.45 10.29 -7.89
C CYS A 223 0.02 9.22 -8.90
N ILE A 224 -1.27 8.88 -8.94
CA ILE A 224 -1.81 7.92 -9.91
C ILE A 224 -1.73 8.47 -11.33
N VAL A 225 -2.12 9.74 -11.54
CA VAL A 225 -2.06 10.40 -12.85
C VAL A 225 -0.63 10.38 -13.38
N ASN A 226 0.34 10.80 -12.57
CA ASN A 226 1.75 10.82 -12.96
C ASN A 226 2.28 9.42 -13.31
N ALA A 227 1.97 8.43 -12.48
CA ALA A 227 2.46 7.05 -12.66
C ALA A 227 1.88 6.34 -13.88
N ARG A 228 0.82 6.89 -14.47
CA ARG A 228 0.03 6.29 -15.54
C ARG A 228 -0.07 7.15 -16.79
N ASP A 229 0.63 8.27 -16.86
CA ASP A 229 0.68 9.16 -18.03
C ASP A 229 0.91 8.40 -19.35
N LYS A 230 1.85 7.45 -19.35
CA LYS A 230 2.19 6.62 -20.53
C LYS A 230 1.32 5.37 -20.69
N CYS A 231 0.39 5.10 -19.78
CA CYS A 231 -0.45 3.89 -19.79
C CYS A 231 -1.86 4.13 -19.21
N PRO A 232 -2.59 5.17 -19.69
CA PRO A 232 -3.83 5.63 -19.07
C PRO A 232 -4.93 4.56 -19.01
N GLY A 233 -4.96 3.64 -20.00
CA GLY A 233 -5.96 2.57 -20.11
C GLY A 233 -5.63 1.27 -19.38
N ARG A 234 -4.50 1.17 -18.67
CA ARG A 234 -4.10 -0.10 -18.02
C ARG A 234 -5.04 -0.45 -16.86
N PRO A 235 -5.54 -1.69 -16.71
CA PRO A 235 -6.35 -2.09 -15.55
C PRO A 235 -5.72 -1.71 -14.19
N ILE A 236 -6.55 -1.30 -13.23
CA ILE A 236 -6.16 -0.95 -11.85
C ILE A 236 -6.84 -1.91 -10.87
N ILE A 237 -6.08 -2.41 -9.91
CA ILE A 237 -6.55 -3.12 -8.72
C ILE A 237 -6.07 -2.36 -7.49
N PHE A 238 -6.97 -2.03 -6.57
CA PHE A 238 -6.62 -1.38 -5.30
C PHE A 238 -6.61 -2.38 -4.14
N ILE A 239 -5.60 -2.27 -3.28
CA ILE A 239 -5.55 -2.93 -1.97
C ILE A 239 -5.45 -1.83 -0.92
N ALA A 240 -6.54 -1.54 -0.23
CA ALA A 240 -6.65 -0.34 0.59
C ALA A 240 -6.91 -0.70 2.04
N HIS A 241 -6.02 -0.27 2.94
CA HIS A 241 -6.13 -0.55 4.37
C HIS A 241 -6.60 0.68 5.13
N SER A 242 -7.64 0.53 5.96
CA SER A 242 -8.16 1.56 6.86
C SER A 242 -8.40 2.88 6.11
N LEU A 243 -7.83 4.01 6.57
CA LEU A 243 -7.88 5.32 5.93
C LEU A 243 -7.59 5.29 4.42
N GLY A 244 -6.69 4.40 3.97
CA GLY A 244 -6.38 4.23 2.56
C GLY A 244 -7.60 3.88 1.70
N GLY A 245 -8.56 3.14 2.24
CA GLY A 245 -9.81 2.84 1.54
C GLY A 245 -10.73 4.05 1.38
N LEU A 246 -10.72 4.96 2.36
CA LEU A 246 -11.44 6.23 2.26
C LEU A 246 -10.81 7.16 1.22
N LEU A 247 -9.48 7.09 1.02
CA LEU A 247 -8.81 7.80 -0.07
C LEU A 247 -9.22 7.24 -1.44
N VAL A 248 -9.29 5.90 -1.58
CA VAL A 248 -9.77 5.25 -2.80
C VAL A 248 -11.23 5.65 -3.08
N ASN A 249 -12.09 5.63 -2.07
CA ASN A 249 -13.47 6.07 -2.21
C ASN A 249 -13.57 7.51 -2.72
N GLN A 250 -12.83 8.43 -2.08
CA GLN A 250 -12.83 9.83 -2.48
C GLN A 250 -12.33 10.01 -3.91
N LEU A 251 -11.26 9.29 -4.30
CA LEU A 251 -10.71 9.28 -5.65
C LEU A 251 -11.77 8.84 -6.68
N LEU A 252 -12.51 7.76 -6.42
CA LEU A 252 -13.54 7.27 -7.33
C LEU A 252 -14.68 8.30 -7.51
N LEU A 253 -15.10 8.96 -6.43
CA LEU A 253 -16.10 10.02 -6.51
C LEU A 253 -15.61 11.21 -7.34
N THR A 254 -14.37 11.65 -7.13
CA THR A 254 -13.75 12.70 -7.95
C THR A 254 -13.73 12.29 -9.42
N TRP A 255 -13.36 11.05 -9.72
CA TRP A 255 -13.35 10.53 -11.10
C TRP A 255 -14.73 10.46 -11.74
N VAL A 256 -15.79 10.17 -10.98
CA VAL A 256 -17.16 10.29 -11.49
C VAL A 256 -17.50 11.74 -11.81
N GLN A 257 -17.22 12.67 -10.90
CA GLN A 257 -17.57 14.09 -11.05
C GLN A 257 -16.88 14.69 -12.29
N CYS A 258 -15.61 14.36 -12.50
CA CYS A 258 -14.81 14.86 -13.61
C CYS A 258 -14.92 13.99 -14.88
N SER A 259 -15.76 12.94 -14.89
CA SER A 259 -15.87 11.98 -16.00
C SER A 259 -14.52 11.39 -16.43
N SER A 260 -13.66 11.09 -15.47
CA SER A 260 -12.31 10.57 -15.72
C SER A 260 -12.37 9.16 -16.34
N PRO A 261 -11.67 8.91 -17.47
CA PRO A 261 -11.61 7.57 -18.06
C PRO A 261 -10.89 6.56 -17.17
N ALA A 262 -10.12 7.02 -16.16
CA ALA A 262 -9.45 6.15 -15.20
C ALA A 262 -10.43 5.29 -14.38
N LEU A 263 -11.65 5.77 -14.16
CA LEU A 263 -12.69 5.01 -13.46
C LEU A 263 -12.97 3.67 -14.15
N ALA A 264 -13.07 3.65 -15.48
CA ALA A 264 -13.31 2.44 -16.27
C ALA A 264 -12.11 1.47 -16.26
N CYS A 265 -10.94 1.94 -15.81
CA CYS A 265 -9.77 1.09 -15.65
C CYS A 265 -9.79 0.31 -14.33
N VAL A 266 -10.58 0.72 -13.33
CA VAL A 266 -10.64 0.04 -12.04
C VAL A 266 -11.41 -1.28 -12.18
N ARG A 267 -10.75 -2.40 -11.91
CA ARG A 267 -11.31 -3.75 -12.05
C ARG A 267 -11.59 -4.44 -10.72
N GLY A 268 -10.91 -4.04 -9.66
CA GLY A 268 -11.08 -4.65 -8.35
C GLY A 268 -10.60 -3.76 -7.22
N ILE A 269 -11.26 -3.86 -6.07
CA ILE A 269 -10.88 -3.16 -4.84
C ILE A 269 -10.96 -4.15 -3.67
N PHE A 270 -9.90 -4.22 -2.89
CA PHE A 270 -9.82 -5.01 -1.67
C PHE A 270 -9.70 -4.04 -0.48
N PHE A 271 -10.76 -3.90 0.31
CA PHE A 271 -10.79 -3.07 1.51
C PHE A 271 -10.41 -3.90 2.75
N PHE A 272 -9.45 -3.40 3.53
CA PHE A 272 -9.02 -4.01 4.78
C PHE A 272 -9.31 -3.07 5.95
N GLY A 273 -10.38 -3.33 6.70
CA GLY A 273 -10.78 -2.55 7.87
C GLY A 273 -11.02 -1.08 7.56
N THR A 274 -11.54 -0.77 6.36
CA THR A 274 -11.83 0.60 5.94
C THR A 274 -13.06 1.13 6.68
N PRO A 275 -12.94 2.23 7.44
CA PRO A 275 -14.05 2.71 8.27
C PRO A 275 -15.03 3.56 7.45
N HIS A 276 -15.83 2.94 6.57
CA HIS A 276 -16.80 3.64 5.73
C HIS A 276 -17.87 4.38 6.54
N GLY A 277 -18.25 3.86 7.72
CA GLY A 277 -19.14 4.51 8.68
C GLY A 277 -18.43 5.25 9.82
N GLY A 278 -17.11 5.41 9.73
CA GLY A 278 -16.28 5.99 10.79
C GLY A 278 -15.71 4.96 11.77
N MET A 279 -14.89 5.43 12.69
CA MET A 279 -14.17 4.60 13.66
C MET A 279 -14.02 5.32 14.98
N ARG A 280 -13.64 4.56 16.01
CA ARG A 280 -13.24 5.13 17.30
C ARG A 280 -11.96 5.97 17.13
N THR A 281 -12.06 7.28 17.41
CA THR A 281 -10.94 8.24 17.30
C THR A 281 -10.47 8.78 18.66
N LYS A 282 -11.16 8.45 19.75
CA LYS A 282 -10.89 9.01 21.08
C LYS A 282 -9.44 8.79 21.52
N GLU A 283 -8.97 7.55 21.51
CA GLU A 283 -7.59 7.22 21.88
C GLU A 283 -6.56 7.79 20.91
N LEU A 284 -6.92 7.92 19.62
CA LEU A 284 -6.05 8.54 18.62
C LEU A 284 -5.91 10.05 18.86
N SER A 285 -6.98 10.69 19.32
CA SER A 285 -7.00 12.10 19.69
C SER A 285 -6.14 12.36 20.92
N GLU A 286 -6.10 11.42 21.87
CA GLU A 286 -5.24 11.50 23.06
C GLU A 286 -3.75 11.46 22.70
N MET A 287 -3.37 10.75 21.62
CA MET A 287 -1.98 10.69 21.14
C MET A 287 -1.45 12.03 20.61
N ALA A 288 -2.32 12.88 20.09
CA ALA A 288 -1.94 14.17 19.55
C ALA A 288 -1.81 15.19 20.68
N ASN A 289 -0.66 15.18 21.34
CA ASN A 289 -0.38 16.02 22.51
C ASN A 289 -0.71 17.51 22.27
N ARG A 290 -1.20 18.12 23.35
CA ARG A 290 -1.88 19.43 23.47
C ARG A 290 -1.25 20.57 22.67
N GLY A 291 -2.10 21.46 22.14
CA GLY A 291 -1.69 22.71 21.48
C GLY A 291 -2.01 22.75 19.98
N ILE A 292 -1.08 23.24 19.17
CA ILE A 292 -1.28 23.41 17.72
C ILE A 292 -1.38 22.06 17.01
N LEU A 293 -0.62 21.04 17.45
CA LEU A 293 -0.64 19.70 16.85
C LEU A 293 -2.01 19.02 16.99
N TYR A 294 -2.62 19.15 18.17
CA TYR A 294 -4.00 18.70 18.40
C TYR A 294 -4.96 19.29 17.37
N LYS A 295 -4.95 20.62 17.15
CA LYS A 295 -5.84 21.25 16.14
C LYS A 295 -5.58 20.72 14.72
N LYS A 296 -4.32 20.48 14.36
CA LYS A 296 -3.96 19.95 13.04
C LYS A 296 -4.57 18.57 12.81
N ILE A 297 -4.53 17.68 13.80
CA ILE A 297 -5.03 16.32 13.62
C ILE A 297 -6.55 16.21 13.75
N GLN A 298 -7.15 17.06 14.59
CA GLN A 298 -8.58 17.02 14.87
C GLN A 298 -9.43 17.25 13.61
N THR A 299 -8.91 17.97 12.63
CA THR A 299 -9.59 18.12 11.33
C THR A 299 -9.76 16.77 10.64
N LEU A 300 -8.74 15.91 10.65
CA LEU A 300 -8.83 14.58 10.08
C LEU A 300 -9.61 13.64 11.00
N LEU A 301 -9.33 13.62 12.30
CA LEU A 301 -9.99 12.69 13.23
C LEU A 301 -11.49 12.94 13.31
N SER A 302 -11.96 14.19 13.31
CA SER A 302 -13.40 14.48 13.28
C SER A 302 -14.08 14.00 11.99
N GLN A 303 -13.36 13.94 10.86
CA GLN A 303 -13.87 13.31 9.64
C GLN A 303 -13.91 11.78 9.72
N LEU A 304 -13.13 11.16 10.61
CA LEU A 304 -13.08 9.71 10.79
C LEU A 304 -14.00 9.22 11.91
N GLU A 305 -14.61 10.11 12.67
CA GLU A 305 -15.53 9.76 13.75
C GLU A 305 -16.79 9.06 13.23
N GLU A 306 -17.28 8.13 14.05
CA GLU A 306 -18.56 7.46 13.83
C GLU A 306 -19.69 8.49 13.71
N GLY A 307 -20.55 8.31 12.69
CA GLY A 307 -21.66 9.22 12.43
C GLY A 307 -21.25 10.57 11.82
N CYS A 308 -19.99 10.74 11.39
CA CYS A 308 -19.58 11.96 10.70
C CYS A 308 -20.35 12.15 9.38
N GLU A 309 -20.98 13.32 9.22
CA GLU A 309 -21.75 13.69 8.01
C GLU A 309 -20.91 13.59 6.73
N PHE A 310 -19.60 13.83 6.83
CA PHE A 310 -18.69 13.69 5.69
C PHE A 310 -18.66 12.24 5.17
N LEU A 311 -18.53 11.24 6.06
CA LEU A 311 -18.46 9.83 5.66
C LEU A 311 -19.81 9.29 5.23
N GLU A 312 -20.90 9.68 5.88
CA GLU A 312 -22.25 9.27 5.44
C GLU A 312 -22.55 9.81 4.04
N ARG A 313 -22.27 11.08 3.75
CA ARG A 313 -22.41 11.63 2.38
C ARG A 313 -21.51 10.92 1.37
N GLN A 314 -20.27 10.60 1.77
CA GLN A 314 -19.35 9.87 0.92
C GLN A 314 -19.95 8.51 0.55
N LYS A 315 -20.41 7.75 1.56
CA LYS A 315 -21.04 6.43 1.42
C LYS A 315 -22.32 6.47 0.57
N GLU A 316 -23.19 7.46 0.77
CA GLU A 316 -24.39 7.64 -0.06
C GLU A 316 -24.05 7.87 -1.54
N SER A 317 -23.14 8.80 -1.81
CA SER A 317 -22.70 9.13 -3.19
C SER A 317 -22.05 7.93 -3.88
N LEU A 318 -21.28 7.19 -3.09
CA LEU A 318 -20.61 5.99 -3.48
C LEU A 318 -21.59 4.86 -3.83
N CYS A 319 -22.63 4.63 -3.03
CA CYS A 319 -23.70 3.67 -3.36
C CYS A 319 -24.33 3.97 -4.73
N ILE A 320 -24.57 5.24 -5.04
CA ILE A 320 -25.09 5.65 -6.36
C ILE A 320 -24.05 5.33 -7.45
N MET A 321 -22.79 5.71 -7.24
CA MET A 321 -21.70 5.46 -8.18
C MET A 321 -21.54 3.96 -8.47
N TRP A 322 -21.53 3.12 -7.43
CA TRP A 322 -21.34 1.69 -7.58
C TRP A 322 -22.48 1.01 -8.34
N ASN A 323 -23.72 1.41 -8.07
CA ASN A 323 -24.88 0.83 -8.76
C ASN A 323 -25.04 1.32 -10.22
N THR A 324 -24.41 2.44 -10.59
CA THR A 324 -24.67 3.08 -11.91
C THR A 324 -23.45 3.18 -12.82
N ARG A 325 -22.23 3.21 -12.28
CA ARG A 325 -21.00 3.53 -13.02
C ARG A 325 -19.86 2.53 -12.82
N PHE A 326 -19.83 1.77 -11.73
CA PHE A 326 -18.74 0.85 -11.44
C PHE A 326 -19.04 -0.57 -11.92
N ALA A 327 -18.10 -1.16 -12.65
CA ALA A 327 -18.21 -2.52 -13.17
C ALA A 327 -17.17 -3.49 -12.57
N GLY A 328 -16.39 -3.05 -11.58
CA GLY A 328 -15.39 -3.88 -10.91
C GLY A 328 -15.96 -4.69 -9.74
N ASN A 329 -15.10 -5.53 -9.16
CA ASN A 329 -15.41 -6.32 -7.97
C ASN A 329 -14.93 -5.61 -6.70
N ILE A 330 -15.67 -5.79 -5.60
CA ILE A 330 -15.30 -5.24 -4.28
C ILE A 330 -15.21 -6.41 -3.31
N PHE A 331 -14.14 -6.44 -2.53
CA PHE A 331 -13.93 -7.43 -1.47
C PHE A 331 -13.64 -6.70 -0.18
N THR A 332 -14.35 -7.05 0.88
CA THR A 332 -14.21 -6.38 2.17
C THR A 332 -13.76 -7.35 3.26
N PHE A 333 -12.65 -7.00 3.90
CA PHE A 333 -12.05 -7.75 5.00
C PHE A 333 -12.09 -6.88 6.25
N TYR A 334 -12.53 -7.44 7.37
CA TYR A 334 -12.58 -6.74 8.65
C TYR A 334 -12.07 -7.66 9.78
N GLU A 335 -11.57 -7.05 10.85
CA GLU A 335 -11.11 -7.78 12.03
C GLU A 335 -12.33 -8.34 12.78
N THR A 336 -12.22 -9.58 13.27
CA THR A 336 -13.24 -10.24 14.10
C THR A 336 -12.87 -10.25 15.58
N GLU A 337 -11.61 -9.97 15.88
CA GLU A 337 -11.04 -9.99 17.23
C GLU A 337 -10.80 -8.57 17.74
N LYS A 338 -10.98 -8.37 19.04
CA LYS A 338 -10.67 -7.09 19.69
C LYS A 338 -9.17 -6.94 19.84
N THR A 339 -8.67 -5.73 19.62
CA THR A 339 -7.25 -5.39 19.81
C THR A 339 -7.07 -4.41 20.95
N LYS A 340 -5.90 -4.45 21.61
CA LYS A 340 -5.58 -3.48 22.65
C LYS A 340 -5.41 -2.09 22.04
N VAL A 341 -6.15 -1.12 22.54
CA VAL A 341 -5.99 0.28 22.12
C VAL A 341 -4.71 0.87 22.69
N VAL A 342 -4.28 1.96 22.07
CA VAL A 342 -3.12 2.74 22.51
C VAL A 342 -3.42 3.44 23.84
N LYS A 343 -2.42 3.45 24.72
CA LYS A 343 -2.45 4.13 26.01
C LYS A 343 -1.07 4.72 26.28
N GLU A 344 -1.03 5.93 26.81
CA GLU A 344 0.22 6.55 27.26
C GLU A 344 0.71 5.81 28.51
N VAL A 345 1.92 5.25 28.44
CA VAL A 345 2.56 4.54 29.57
C VAL A 345 3.58 5.41 30.28
N GLU A 346 4.22 6.31 29.54
CA GLU A 346 5.11 7.38 30.04
C GLU A 346 4.87 8.63 29.18
N PRO A 347 5.23 9.85 29.64
CA PRO A 347 5.03 11.06 28.85
C PRO A 347 5.64 10.96 27.44
N GLY A 348 4.79 10.97 26.41
CA GLY A 348 5.17 10.82 25.01
C GLY A 348 5.42 9.38 24.53
N VAL A 349 5.31 8.37 25.40
CA VAL A 349 5.48 6.95 25.09
C VAL A 349 4.12 6.25 25.08
N TRP A 350 3.74 5.75 23.92
CA TRP A 350 2.44 5.12 23.67
C TRP A 350 2.58 3.64 23.35
N GLU A 351 1.81 2.80 24.05
CA GLU A 351 1.81 1.35 23.83
C GLU A 351 0.38 0.83 23.63
N ARG A 352 0.24 -0.29 22.92
CA ARG A 352 -1.05 -1.02 22.82
C ARG A 352 -1.30 -1.83 24.09
N SER A 353 -1.45 -1.13 25.21
CA SER A 353 -1.64 -1.68 26.56
C SER A 353 -3.00 -1.31 27.17
N GLY A 354 -3.84 -0.57 26.42
CA GLY A 354 -5.19 -0.19 26.83
C GLY A 354 -6.21 -1.32 26.75
N GLY A 355 -7.49 -0.95 26.85
CA GLY A 355 -8.62 -1.89 26.78
C GLY A 355 -8.73 -2.59 25.42
N LEU A 356 -9.46 -3.71 25.39
CA LEU A 356 -9.74 -4.47 24.17
C LEU A 356 -10.95 -3.87 23.45
N PHE A 357 -10.72 -3.29 22.28
CA PHE A 357 -11.77 -2.73 21.43
C PHE A 357 -11.60 -3.19 19.99
N GLN A 358 -12.72 -3.19 19.26
CA GLN A 358 -12.70 -3.27 17.82
C GLN A 358 -12.61 -1.83 17.29
N MET A 359 -11.52 -1.48 16.59
CA MET A 359 -11.32 -0.10 16.13
C MET A 359 -12.32 0.29 15.03
N VAL A 360 -12.66 -0.67 14.17
CA VAL A 360 -13.63 -0.52 13.09
C VAL A 360 -14.61 -1.68 13.18
N GLU A 361 -15.85 -1.38 13.53
CA GLU A 361 -16.91 -2.39 13.58
C GLU A 361 -17.26 -2.90 12.18
N ARG A 362 -17.81 -4.12 12.12
CA ARG A 362 -18.27 -4.72 10.86
C ARG A 362 -19.25 -3.82 10.10
N SER A 363 -20.17 -3.18 10.80
CA SER A 363 -21.15 -2.23 10.25
C SER A 363 -20.51 -1.01 9.58
N SER A 364 -19.35 -0.58 10.07
CA SER A 364 -18.57 0.50 9.47
C SER A 364 -17.66 -0.01 8.35
N ALA A 365 -17.14 -1.24 8.47
CA ALA A 365 -16.23 -1.82 7.50
C ALA A 365 -16.89 -2.25 6.18
N GLN A 366 -18.17 -2.63 6.22
CA GLN A 366 -18.91 -3.09 5.05
C GLN A 366 -19.67 -1.97 4.35
N LEU A 367 -19.77 -2.06 3.03
CA LEU A 367 -20.56 -1.13 2.21
C LEU A 367 -22.01 -1.61 1.99
N PHE A 368 -22.28 -2.89 2.24
CA PHE A 368 -23.56 -3.56 2.02
C PHE A 368 -24.04 -3.47 0.57
N LEU A 369 -23.10 -3.54 -0.38
CA LEU A 369 -23.39 -3.50 -1.81
C LEU A 369 -23.66 -4.91 -2.36
N ARG A 370 -24.43 -5.00 -3.46
CA ARG A 370 -24.79 -6.30 -4.07
C ARG A 370 -23.60 -7.08 -4.62
N ASN A 371 -22.54 -6.39 -5.04
CA ASN A 371 -21.32 -6.94 -5.63
C ASN A 371 -20.12 -6.92 -4.67
N GLU A 372 -20.37 -6.70 -3.37
CA GLU A 372 -19.38 -6.82 -2.32
C GLU A 372 -19.30 -8.28 -1.88
N GLY A 373 -18.13 -8.88 -2.08
CA GLY A 373 -17.81 -10.25 -1.70
C GLY A 373 -17.09 -10.38 -0.38
#